data_AF-A0A416MEJ1-F1
#
_entry.id   AF-A0A416MEJ1-F1
#
_cell.length_a   1.000
_cell.length_b   1.000
_cell.length_c   1.000
_cell.angle_alpha   90.00
_cell.angle_beta   90.00
_cell.angle_gamma   90.00
#
_symmetry.space_group_name_H-M   'P 1'
#
loop_
_entity.id
_entity.type
_entity.pdbx_description
1 polymer ?
#
loop_
_entity_poly.entity_id
_entity_poly.type
_entity_poly.pdbx_seq_one_letter_code
_entity_poly.pdbx_strand_id
1 'polypeptide(L)'
;MDEKKQGIWEQWREETKQMEGYVLAELTDCYIVDSWPLLRTPELLENQINKVLEVRVFNKEREVKLFRGDIGREFRMRILDEKGKNVEYYDEEQYLDIDTKRSAKLFNDTHEVYATGGGRYYLPLTSMEDAKIVIRYHFGKYEDSGQARIEDWRAVELKEG
;
A
#
# COMPACT_ATOMS: atom_id res chain seq x y z
N MET A 1 -25.64 10.72 3.31
CA MET A 1 -24.33 10.21 2.89
C MET A 1 -24.01 10.91 1.58
N ASP A 2 -22.90 11.63 1.49
CA ASP A 2 -22.62 12.61 0.43
C ASP A 2 -22.34 11.91 -0.92
N GLU A 3 -23.12 12.18 -1.95
CA GLU A 3 -23.04 11.54 -3.28
C GLU A 3 -21.64 11.63 -3.90
N LYS A 4 -20.89 12.70 -3.60
CA LYS A 4 -19.49 12.88 -4.07
C LYS A 4 -18.50 11.88 -3.48
N LYS A 5 -18.71 11.39 -2.25
CA LYS A 5 -17.83 10.41 -1.60
C LYS A 5 -17.95 9.04 -2.26
N GLN A 6 -19.13 8.73 -2.79
CA GLN A 6 -19.40 7.46 -3.46
C GLN A 6 -18.70 7.37 -4.82
N GLY A 7 -18.70 8.47 -5.59
CA GLY A 7 -18.12 8.50 -6.94
C GLY A 7 -16.61 8.27 -7.00
N ILE A 8 -15.81 8.89 -6.11
CA ILE A 8 -14.34 8.70 -6.16
C ILE A 8 -13.93 7.31 -5.65
N TRP A 9 -14.69 6.72 -4.73
CA TRP A 9 -14.46 5.35 -4.29
C TRP A 9 -14.78 4.35 -5.41
N GLU A 10 -15.89 4.56 -6.12
CA GLU A 10 -16.24 3.78 -7.31
C GLU A 10 -15.19 3.89 -8.41
N GLN A 11 -14.68 5.09 -8.65
CA GLN A 11 -13.56 5.29 -9.57
C GLN A 11 -12.33 4.50 -9.13
N TRP A 12 -11.94 4.60 -7.86
CA TRP A 12 -10.81 3.83 -7.32
C TRP A 12 -10.99 2.31 -7.48
N ARG A 13 -12.21 1.80 -7.26
CA ARG A 13 -12.54 0.38 -7.48
C ARG A 13 -12.36 -0.01 -8.95
N GLU A 14 -12.87 0.77 -9.89
CA GLU A 14 -12.70 0.46 -11.31
C GLU A 14 -11.23 0.53 -11.74
N GLU A 15 -10.46 1.48 -11.21
CA GLU A 15 -9.02 1.60 -11.51
C GLU A 15 -8.20 0.40 -10.98
N THR A 16 -8.64 -0.21 -9.87
CA THR A 16 -7.93 -1.33 -9.21
C THR A 16 -8.48 -2.71 -9.55
N LYS A 17 -9.66 -2.79 -10.17
CA LYS A 17 -10.41 -4.03 -10.44
C LYS A 17 -9.62 -5.13 -11.17
N GLN A 18 -8.73 -4.72 -12.08
CA GLN A 18 -7.91 -5.62 -12.90
C GLN A 18 -6.45 -5.67 -12.44
N MET A 19 -6.12 -5.02 -11.33
CA MET A 19 -4.78 -5.08 -10.78
C MET A 19 -4.58 -6.40 -10.04
N GLU A 20 -3.36 -6.92 -10.12
CA GLU A 20 -2.83 -7.96 -9.25
C GLU A 20 -1.60 -7.41 -8.54
N GLY A 21 -1.44 -7.74 -7.27
CA GLY A 21 -0.31 -7.27 -6.47
C GLY A 21 -0.63 -7.26 -4.99
N TYR A 22 -0.40 -6.13 -4.35
CA TYR A 22 -0.58 -5.96 -2.91
C TYR A 22 -1.44 -4.74 -2.60
N VAL A 23 -2.01 -4.73 -1.40
CA VAL A 23 -2.74 -3.61 -0.83
C VAL A 23 -2.17 -3.23 0.52
N LEU A 24 -2.00 -1.93 0.74
CA LEU A 24 -1.79 -1.35 2.06
C LEU A 24 -2.92 -0.37 2.34
N ALA A 25 -3.57 -0.51 3.50
CA ALA A 25 -4.64 0.38 3.92
C ALA A 25 -4.46 0.81 5.37
N GLU A 26 -4.47 2.12 5.56
CA GLU A 26 -4.43 2.79 6.85
C GLU A 26 -5.85 3.23 7.20
N LEU A 27 -6.40 2.63 8.25
CA LEU A 27 -7.66 3.00 8.84
C LEU A 27 -7.41 3.63 10.22
N THR A 28 -8.40 4.33 10.75
CA THR A 28 -8.29 4.96 12.08
C THR A 28 -8.06 3.98 13.23
N ASP A 29 -8.38 2.70 13.04
CA ASP A 29 -8.34 1.67 14.08
C ASP A 29 -7.54 0.43 13.70
N CYS A 30 -7.08 0.30 12.46
CA CYS A 30 -6.24 -0.80 12.04
C CYS A 30 -5.38 -0.45 10.81
N TYR A 31 -4.39 -1.32 10.58
CA TYR A 31 -3.58 -1.33 9.37
C TYR A 31 -3.81 -2.66 8.65
N ILE A 32 -4.07 -2.59 7.35
CA ILE A 32 -4.33 -3.76 6.51
C ILE A 32 -3.17 -3.88 5.52
N VAL A 33 -2.61 -5.07 5.45
CA VAL A 33 -1.65 -5.52 4.45
C VAL A 33 -2.19 -6.82 3.89
N ASP A 34 -2.30 -6.94 2.57
CA ASP A 34 -2.80 -8.17 1.92
C ASP A 34 -2.37 -8.21 0.45
N SER A 35 -2.65 -9.32 -0.22
CA SER A 35 -2.64 -9.41 -1.68
C SER A 35 -3.86 -8.69 -2.26
N TRP A 36 -3.74 -8.27 -3.52
CA TRP A 36 -4.83 -7.71 -4.30
C TRP A 36 -5.11 -8.57 -5.55
N PRO A 37 -6.38 -8.92 -5.85
CA PRO A 37 -7.60 -8.59 -5.09
C PRO A 37 -7.62 -9.23 -3.70
N LEU A 38 -8.34 -8.60 -2.75
CA LEU A 38 -8.45 -9.10 -1.37
C LEU A 38 -9.03 -10.52 -1.36
N LEU A 39 -8.20 -11.51 -1.05
CA LEU A 39 -8.61 -12.92 -1.05
C LEU A 39 -9.35 -13.30 0.23
N ARG A 40 -8.91 -12.77 1.38
CA ARG A 40 -9.45 -13.17 2.69
C ARG A 40 -10.60 -12.29 3.16
N THR A 41 -10.59 -11.03 2.73
CA THR A 41 -11.44 -10.01 3.33
C THR A 41 -12.04 -9.06 2.29
N PRO A 42 -12.71 -9.58 1.24
CA PRO A 42 -13.17 -8.77 0.10
C PRO A 42 -14.08 -7.60 0.52
N GLU A 43 -14.88 -7.78 1.57
CA GLU A 43 -15.79 -6.74 2.08
C GLU A 43 -15.17 -5.84 3.15
N LEU A 44 -13.97 -6.13 3.65
CA LEU A 44 -13.40 -5.44 4.82
C LEU A 44 -13.15 -3.97 4.55
N LEU A 45 -12.64 -3.63 3.36
CA LEU A 45 -12.47 -2.23 2.96
C LEU A 45 -13.81 -1.55 2.70
N GLU A 46 -14.75 -2.25 2.08
CA GLU A 46 -16.07 -1.68 1.74
C GLU A 46 -16.87 -1.34 3.00
N ASN A 47 -16.88 -2.24 3.98
CA ASN A 47 -17.56 -2.06 5.25
C ASN A 47 -16.90 -0.99 6.13
N GLN A 48 -15.67 -0.58 5.82
CA GLN A 48 -14.88 0.33 6.65
C GLN A 48 -14.42 1.60 5.93
N ILE A 49 -14.99 1.92 4.77
CA ILE A 49 -14.67 3.14 3.99
C ILE A 49 -14.65 4.42 4.85
N ASN A 50 -15.57 4.53 5.82
CA ASN A 50 -15.66 5.69 6.69
C ASN A 50 -14.47 5.84 7.64
N LYS A 51 -13.67 4.80 7.85
CA LYS A 51 -12.46 4.77 8.67
C LYS A 51 -11.16 4.87 7.87
N VAL A 52 -11.20 4.61 6.56
CA VAL A 52 -10.02 4.64 5.67
C VAL A 52 -9.44 6.04 5.62
N LEU A 53 -8.18 6.21 6.02
CA LEU A 53 -7.41 7.43 5.78
C LEU A 53 -6.64 7.31 4.46
N GLU A 54 -6.12 6.12 4.18
CA GLU A 54 -5.40 5.82 2.96
C GLU A 54 -5.60 4.35 2.57
N VAL A 55 -5.72 4.09 1.27
CA VAL A 55 -5.59 2.76 0.69
C VAL A 55 -4.80 2.87 -0.61
N ARG A 56 -3.84 1.98 -0.80
CA ARG A 56 -3.07 1.85 -2.03
C ARG A 56 -3.04 0.42 -2.50
N VAL A 57 -3.32 0.21 -3.77
CA VAL A 57 -3.12 -1.06 -4.48
C VAL A 57 -1.96 -0.86 -5.43
N PHE A 58 -0.97 -1.76 -5.38
CA PHE A 58 0.27 -1.58 -6.11
C PHE A 58 0.88 -2.91 -6.55
N ASN A 59 1.69 -2.81 -7.60
CA ASN A 59 2.57 -3.86 -8.09
C ASN A 59 3.82 -3.24 -8.74
N LYS A 60 4.59 -4.00 -9.50
CA LYS A 60 5.83 -3.51 -10.11
C LYS A 60 5.65 -2.36 -11.11
N GLU A 61 4.45 -2.21 -11.68
CA GLU A 61 4.20 -1.30 -12.81
C GLU A 61 3.27 -0.14 -12.42
N ARG A 62 2.36 -0.35 -11.46
CA ARG A 62 1.23 0.55 -11.22
C ARG A 62 0.83 0.66 -9.76
N GLU A 63 0.53 1.86 -9.28
CA GLU A 63 -0.02 2.14 -7.95
C GLU A 63 -1.26 3.02 -8.12
N VAL A 64 -2.35 2.63 -7.47
CA VAL A 64 -3.56 3.44 -7.34
C VAL A 64 -3.79 3.70 -5.86
N LYS A 65 -3.59 4.95 -5.44
CA LYS A 65 -3.70 5.40 -4.07
C LYS A 65 -4.93 6.28 -3.90
N LEU A 66 -5.78 5.97 -2.94
CA LEU A 66 -6.89 6.81 -2.47
C LEU A 66 -6.60 7.24 -1.03
N PHE A 67 -6.70 8.53 -0.74
CA PHE A 67 -6.32 9.06 0.57
C PHE A 67 -7.10 10.31 0.92
N ARG A 68 -7.15 10.65 2.20
CA ARG A 68 -7.70 11.92 2.72
C ARG A 68 -6.87 12.39 3.89
N GLY A 69 -6.89 13.71 4.13
CA GLY A 69 -6.08 14.29 5.20
C GLY A 69 -6.61 14.01 6.62
N ASP A 70 -7.91 13.73 6.77
CA ASP A 70 -8.55 13.45 8.07
C ASP A 70 -9.94 12.83 7.87
N ILE A 71 -10.52 12.26 8.92
CA ILE A 71 -11.92 11.81 8.95
C ILE A 71 -12.86 12.97 8.62
N GLY A 72 -13.84 12.69 7.76
CA GLY A 72 -14.81 13.67 7.30
C GLY A 72 -14.36 14.50 6.11
N ARG A 73 -13.05 14.58 5.81
CA ARG A 73 -12.52 15.23 4.60
C ARG A 73 -12.82 14.40 3.34
N GLU A 74 -12.78 15.07 2.19
CA GLU A 74 -12.93 14.44 0.89
C GLU A 74 -11.69 13.59 0.54
N PHE A 75 -11.93 12.47 -0.15
CA PHE A 75 -10.86 11.66 -0.70
C PHE A 75 -10.23 12.34 -1.92
N ARG A 76 -8.95 12.03 -2.14
CA ARG A 76 -8.19 12.30 -3.36
C ARG A 76 -7.63 11.00 -3.86
N MET A 77 -7.50 10.89 -5.18
CA MET A 77 -6.91 9.72 -5.82
C MET A 77 -5.64 10.13 -6.57
N ARG A 78 -4.63 9.27 -6.50
CA ARG A 78 -3.39 9.35 -7.27
C ARG A 78 -3.18 8.04 -8.00
N ILE A 79 -2.88 8.12 -9.30
CA ILE A 79 -2.54 6.97 -10.13
C ILE A 79 -1.13 7.18 -10.65
N LEU A 80 -0.24 6.24 -10.35
CA LEU A 80 1.08 6.13 -10.97
C LEU A 80 1.10 4.87 -11.84
N ASP A 81 1.26 5.08 -13.13
CA ASP A 81 1.44 4.00 -14.12
C ASP A 81 2.76 4.24 -14.84
N GLU A 82 3.68 3.28 -14.73
CA GLU A 82 5.04 3.35 -15.28
C GLU A 82 5.18 2.58 -16.58
N LYS A 83 4.12 1.91 -17.04
CA LYS A 83 4.17 1.11 -18.25
C LYS A 83 4.57 1.96 -19.45
N GLY A 84 5.72 1.63 -20.04
CA GLY A 84 6.27 2.32 -21.21
C GLY A 84 6.83 3.72 -20.95
N LYS A 85 7.01 4.12 -19.69
CA LYS A 85 7.66 5.39 -19.33
C LYS A 85 9.12 5.19 -18.99
N ASN A 86 9.98 6.07 -19.49
CA ASN A 86 11.38 6.13 -19.10
C ASN A 86 11.53 7.14 -17.96
N VAL A 87 11.28 6.70 -16.73
CA VAL A 87 11.37 7.54 -15.53
C VAL A 87 12.67 7.19 -14.81
N GLU A 88 13.46 8.19 -14.42
CA GLU A 88 14.61 7.96 -13.54
C GLU A 88 14.12 7.68 -12.12
N TYR A 89 14.58 6.58 -11.53
CA TYR A 89 14.17 6.18 -10.18
C TYR A 89 15.28 5.48 -9.39
N TYR A 90 15.06 5.37 -8.08
CA TYR A 90 15.85 4.57 -7.15
C TYR A 90 14.91 3.71 -6.30
N ASP A 91 15.24 2.42 -6.17
CA ASP A 91 14.50 1.48 -5.33
C ASP A 91 15.25 1.27 -4.00
N GLU A 92 14.54 1.49 -2.90
CA GLU A 92 14.98 1.21 -1.54
C GLU A 92 14.21 0.01 -1.00
N GLU A 93 14.93 -0.94 -0.39
CA GLU A 93 14.31 -2.05 0.34
C GLU A 93 14.30 -1.74 1.83
N GLN A 94 13.10 -1.71 2.43
CA GLN A 94 12.92 -1.49 3.86
C GLN A 94 12.38 -2.73 4.53
N TYR A 95 13.05 -3.18 5.59
CA TYR A 95 12.59 -4.31 6.41
C TYR A 95 11.26 -3.98 7.08
N LEU A 96 10.34 -4.94 7.05
CA LEU A 96 9.10 -4.85 7.81
C LEU A 96 9.39 -5.06 9.30
N ASP A 97 8.75 -4.28 10.16
CA ASP A 97 8.85 -4.46 11.61
C ASP A 97 8.09 -5.72 12.04
N ILE A 98 8.81 -6.82 12.21
CA ILE A 98 8.24 -8.11 12.62
C ILE A 98 9.01 -8.68 13.82
N ASP A 99 8.31 -8.91 14.92
CA ASP A 99 8.79 -9.78 15.99
C ASP A 99 8.67 -11.24 15.55
N THR A 100 9.69 -11.72 14.83
CA THR A 100 9.71 -13.07 14.23
C THR A 100 9.57 -14.18 15.28
N LYS A 101 10.11 -13.99 16.49
CA LYS A 101 10.02 -14.95 17.59
C LYS A 101 8.58 -15.10 18.07
N ARG A 102 7.89 -13.98 18.30
CA ARG A 102 6.50 -13.98 18.75
C ARG A 102 5.53 -14.40 17.64
N SER A 103 5.91 -14.15 16.39
CA SER A 103 5.06 -14.39 15.20
C SER A 103 5.16 -15.81 14.65
N ALA A 104 6.23 -16.57 14.95
CA ALA A 104 6.49 -17.89 14.35
C ALA A 104 5.28 -18.84 14.30
N LYS A 105 4.57 -19.01 15.43
CA LYS A 105 3.38 -19.87 15.46
C LYS A 105 2.20 -19.25 14.69
N LEU A 106 1.96 -17.96 14.90
CA LEU A 106 0.82 -17.26 14.31
C LEU A 106 0.93 -17.19 12.78
N PHE A 107 2.13 -16.97 12.27
CA PHE A 107 2.39 -16.95 10.84
C PHE A 107 2.09 -18.30 10.17
N ASN A 108 2.50 -19.41 10.78
CA ASN A 108 2.19 -20.74 10.25
C ASN A 108 0.68 -21.05 10.26
N ASP A 109 -0.05 -20.57 11.28
CA ASP A 109 -1.48 -20.87 11.44
C ASP A 109 -2.36 -19.95 10.57
N THR A 110 -2.06 -18.65 10.52
CA THR A 110 -2.93 -17.64 9.90
C THR A 110 -2.21 -16.65 8.98
N HIS A 111 -0.88 -16.73 8.88
CA HIS A 111 0.02 -15.74 8.22
C HIS A 111 -0.09 -14.34 8.83
N GLU A 112 -0.51 -14.23 10.10
CA GLU A 112 -0.45 -12.97 10.82
C GLU A 112 0.87 -12.85 11.59
N VAL A 113 1.37 -11.63 11.69
CA VAL A 113 2.60 -11.28 12.38
C VAL A 113 2.37 -10.15 13.38
N TYR A 114 3.26 -10.06 14.37
CA TYR A 114 3.31 -8.97 15.32
C TYR A 114 4.40 -7.99 14.94
N ALA A 115 4.09 -6.70 15.03
CA ALA A 115 5.10 -5.66 15.07
C ALA A 115 5.83 -5.66 16.43
N THR A 116 7.08 -5.18 16.46
CA THR A 116 7.91 -5.18 17.68
C THR A 116 7.29 -4.30 18.78
N GLY A 117 6.65 -3.18 18.39
CA GLY A 117 5.93 -2.28 19.30
C GLY A 117 4.57 -2.80 19.79
N GLY A 118 4.12 -3.96 19.30
CA GLY A 118 2.77 -4.46 19.47
C GLY A 118 1.84 -4.07 18.31
N GLY A 119 0.64 -4.65 18.29
CA GLY A 119 -0.20 -4.68 17.09
C GLY A 119 0.04 -5.95 16.26
N ARG A 120 -0.86 -6.21 15.32
CA ARG A 120 -0.83 -7.37 14.44
C ARG A 120 -1.33 -7.00 13.06
N TYR A 121 -0.81 -7.67 12.05
CA TYR A 121 -1.29 -7.56 10.68
C TYR A 121 -1.05 -8.87 9.93
N TYR A 122 -1.80 -9.08 8.84
CA TYR A 122 -1.58 -10.20 7.93
C TYR A 122 -0.38 -9.92 7.04
N LEU A 123 0.46 -10.93 6.79
CA LEU A 123 1.62 -10.83 5.90
C LEU A 123 1.35 -11.70 4.65
N PRO A 124 1.10 -11.10 3.47
CA PRO A 124 0.83 -11.81 2.22
C PRO A 124 2.11 -12.36 1.56
N LEU A 125 3.01 -12.93 2.38
CA LEU A 125 4.26 -13.55 1.97
C LEU A 125 4.29 -14.99 2.47
N THR A 126 5.16 -15.83 1.90
CA THR A 126 5.30 -17.24 2.29
C THR A 126 6.30 -17.43 3.45
N SER A 127 7.11 -16.40 3.72
CA SER A 127 8.11 -16.34 4.79
C SER A 127 8.11 -14.97 5.46
N MET A 128 8.49 -14.96 6.74
CA MET A 128 8.83 -13.72 7.47
C MET A 128 10.32 -13.36 7.35
N GLU A 129 11.14 -14.27 6.84
CA GLU A 129 12.59 -14.08 6.70
C GLU A 129 12.88 -12.99 5.67
N ASP A 130 13.68 -12.01 6.10
CA ASP A 130 13.99 -10.78 5.36
C ASP A 130 12.80 -10.13 4.65
N ALA A 131 11.62 -10.20 5.27
CA ALA A 131 10.41 -9.59 4.75
C ALA A 131 10.59 -8.06 4.64
N LYS A 132 10.40 -7.55 3.42
CA LYS A 132 10.66 -6.15 3.04
C LYS A 132 9.54 -5.57 2.21
N ILE A 133 9.43 -4.25 2.24
CA ILE A 133 8.74 -3.47 1.21
C ILE A 133 9.76 -2.77 0.32
N VAL A 134 9.51 -2.79 -0.99
CA VAL A 134 10.28 -2.00 -1.94
C VAL A 134 9.58 -0.67 -2.18
N ILE A 135 10.29 0.41 -1.88
CA ILE A 135 9.85 1.78 -2.14
C ILE A 135 10.64 2.33 -3.32
N ARG A 136 9.94 2.80 -4.35
CA ARG A 136 10.55 3.49 -5.50
C ARG A 136 10.42 4.97 -5.33
N TYR A 137 11.54 5.67 -5.41
CA TYR A 137 11.62 7.13 -5.43
C TYR A 137 11.87 7.59 -6.86
N HIS A 138 10.98 8.43 -7.40
CA HIS A 138 11.11 9.03 -8.72
C HIS A 138 11.89 10.33 -8.63
N PHE A 139 12.82 10.50 -9.55
CA PHE A 139 13.63 11.70 -9.63
C PHE A 139 13.06 12.71 -10.60
N GLY A 140 12.94 13.95 -10.10
CA GLY A 140 12.85 15.15 -10.91
C GLY A 140 14.16 15.94 -10.83
N LYS A 141 14.21 17.09 -11.50
CA LYS A 141 15.33 18.03 -11.41
C LYS A 141 14.78 19.40 -11.04
N TYR A 142 15.51 20.14 -10.19
CA TYR A 142 15.20 21.56 -9.97
C TYR A 142 15.50 22.34 -11.25
N GLU A 143 14.57 23.16 -11.71
CA GLU A 143 14.73 23.92 -12.97
C GLU A 143 15.96 24.83 -12.95
N ASP A 144 16.22 25.47 -11.80
CA ASP A 144 17.28 26.47 -11.67
C ASP A 144 18.69 25.89 -11.56
N SER A 145 18.85 24.72 -10.94
CA SER A 145 20.17 24.13 -10.65
C SER A 145 20.46 22.83 -11.39
N GLY A 146 19.44 22.20 -11.97
CA GLY A 146 19.53 20.85 -12.54
C GLY A 146 19.77 19.74 -11.50
N GLN A 147 19.82 20.07 -10.22
CA GLN A 147 20.06 19.10 -9.15
C GLN A 147 18.89 18.11 -9.04
N ALA A 148 19.20 16.82 -8.97
CA ALA A 148 18.21 15.77 -8.78
C ALA A 148 17.50 15.93 -7.43
N ARG A 149 16.18 15.68 -7.42
CA ARG A 149 15.33 15.68 -6.24
C ARG A 149 14.36 14.52 -6.31
N ILE A 150 13.97 13.99 -5.15
CA ILE A 150 12.82 13.09 -5.08
C ILE A 150 11.58 13.94 -5.35
N GLU A 151 10.89 13.66 -6.44
CA GLU A 151 9.64 14.34 -6.81
C GLU A 151 8.43 13.56 -6.35
N ASP A 152 8.53 12.24 -6.36
CA ASP A 152 7.46 11.36 -5.90
C ASP A 152 8.02 10.02 -5.40
N TRP A 153 7.16 9.23 -4.75
CA TRP A 153 7.46 7.85 -4.38
C TRP A 153 6.23 6.95 -4.43
N ARG A 154 6.47 5.64 -4.48
CA ARG A 154 5.43 4.61 -4.47
C ARG A 154 5.91 3.32 -3.82
N ALA A 155 4.96 2.49 -3.41
CA ALA A 155 5.25 1.08 -3.12
C ALA A 155 5.31 0.28 -4.42
N VAL A 156 6.22 -0.71 -4.49
CA VAL A 156 6.45 -1.52 -5.69
C VAL A 156 6.06 -2.97 -5.47
N GLU A 157 6.59 -3.58 -4.41
CA GLU A 157 6.31 -4.96 -4.06
C GLU A 157 6.61 -5.22 -2.59
N LEU A 158 6.06 -6.31 -2.06
CA LEU A 158 6.55 -6.96 -0.87
C LEU A 158 7.48 -8.10 -1.30
N LYS A 159 8.62 -8.23 -0.61
CA LYS A 159 9.63 -9.26 -0.85
C LYS A 159 9.90 -10.06 0.41
N GLU A 160 10.32 -11.29 0.20
CA GLU A 160 10.94 -12.20 1.17
C GLU A 160 12.25 -12.69 0.56
N GLY A 161 13.18 -13.17 1.39
CA GLY A 161 14.52 -13.56 0.92
C GLY A 161 15.26 -14.45 1.88
#